data_AF-A0A425DLJ5-F1
#
_entry.id   AF-A0A425DLJ5-F1
#
_cell.length_a   1.000
_cell.length_b   1.000
_cell.length_c   1.000
_cell.angle_alpha   90.00
_cell.angle_beta   90.00
_cell.angle_gamma   90.00
#
_symmetry.space_group_name_H-M   'P 1'
#
loop_
_entity.id
_entity.type
_entity.pdbx_description
1 polymer ?
#
loop_
_entity_poly.entity_id
_entity_poly.type
_entity_poly.pdbx_seq_one_letter_code
_entity_poly.pdbx_strand_id
1 'polypeptide(L)'
;MCGQIYLVAWAFEQDELSKRKFESQDVMVEWKLQQKYIDVNEPVPAHVQMDNDRKWAVYQRYCHVYKDLELEMLVRQVPGLVVAKVEMMRSNWCLTIQRV
;
A
#
# COMPACT_ATOMS: atom_id res chain seq x y z
N MET A 1 -14.84 -19.08 18.25
CA MET A 1 -13.75 -18.96 17.25
C MET A 1 -13.08 -17.62 17.49
N CYS A 2 -11.77 -17.58 17.72
CA CYS A 2 -11.03 -16.31 17.79
C CYS A 2 -10.89 -15.72 16.39
N GLY A 3 -10.98 -14.40 16.26
CA GLY A 3 -10.87 -13.71 14.98
C GLY A 3 -9.44 -13.74 14.44
N GLN A 4 -9.30 -13.82 13.11
CA GLN A 4 -8.01 -13.76 12.42
C GLN A 4 -8.01 -12.63 11.40
N ILE A 5 -6.89 -11.92 11.31
CA ILE A 5 -6.64 -10.85 10.35
C ILE A 5 -5.44 -11.27 9.49
N TYR A 6 -5.57 -11.10 8.18
CA TYR A 6 -4.46 -11.22 7.23
C TYR A 6 -4.13 -9.83 6.71
N LEU A 7 -2.94 -9.34 7.06
CA LEU A 7 -2.45 -8.02 6.68
C LEU A 7 -1.38 -8.20 5.60
N VAL A 8 -1.49 -7.43 4.52
CA VAL A 8 -0.50 -7.39 3.44
C VAL A 8 -0.15 -5.94 3.16
N ALA A 9 1.14 -5.61 3.18
CA ALA A 9 1.63 -4.28 2.85
C ALA A 9 2.93 -4.36 2.06
N TRP A 10 3.21 -3.34 1.25
CA TRP A 10 4.45 -3.30 0.47
C TRP A 10 5.68 -3.28 1.36
N ALA A 11 6.66 -4.10 1.00
CA ALA A 11 7.96 -4.13 1.64
C ALA A 11 8.89 -3.08 1.01
N PHE A 12 9.72 -2.48 1.84
CA PHE A 12 10.85 -1.70 1.39
C PHE A 12 11.91 -2.62 0.76
N GLU A 13 12.08 -3.82 1.31
CA GLU A 13 12.91 -4.91 0.80
C GLU A 13 12.26 -5.51 -0.46
N GLN A 14 12.46 -4.85 -1.60
CA GLN A 14 11.90 -5.29 -2.87
C GLN A 14 12.76 -6.37 -3.50
N ASP A 15 12.13 -7.47 -3.91
CA ASP A 15 12.75 -8.53 -4.70
C ASP A 15 13.23 -8.03 -6.07
N GLU A 16 14.09 -8.80 -6.73
CA GLU A 16 14.65 -8.48 -8.06
C GLU A 16 13.60 -8.43 -9.17
N LEU A 17 12.48 -9.14 -9.00
CA LEU A 17 11.39 -9.21 -9.98
C LEU A 17 10.36 -8.09 -9.78
N SER A 18 10.51 -7.27 -8.74
CA SER A 18 9.63 -6.16 -8.44
C SER A 18 9.68 -5.15 -9.58
N LYS A 19 8.51 -4.78 -10.09
CA LYS A 19 8.36 -3.72 -11.10
C LYS A 19 8.67 -2.32 -10.55
N ARG A 20 8.85 -2.20 -9.23
CA ARG A 20 9.07 -0.93 -8.54
C ARG A 20 10.28 -1.04 -7.65
N LYS A 21 11.12 -0.03 -7.71
CA LYS A 21 12.16 0.21 -6.73
C LYS A 21 11.87 1.52 -6.00
N PHE A 22 11.88 1.48 -4.67
CA PHE A 22 11.64 2.66 -3.83
C PHE A 22 12.94 3.05 -3.11
N GLU A 23 13.28 4.34 -3.16
CA GLU A 23 14.50 4.88 -2.56
C GLU A 23 14.30 5.29 -1.08
N SER A 24 13.05 5.50 -0.67
CA SER A 24 12.62 5.86 0.69
C SER A 24 11.39 5.04 1.13
N GLN A 25 11.08 5.04 2.43
CA GLN A 25 9.85 4.40 2.96
C GLN A 25 8.59 5.19 2.60
N ASP A 26 8.70 6.52 2.59
CA ASP A 26 7.62 7.43 2.24
C ASP A 26 7.74 7.86 0.79
N VAL A 27 6.75 7.49 -0.04
CA VAL A 27 6.79 7.72 -1.48
C VAL A 27 5.43 8.14 -2.04
N MET A 28 5.46 8.91 -3.13
CA MET A 28 4.29 9.16 -3.96
C MET A 28 4.25 8.13 -5.09
N VAL A 29 3.10 7.49 -5.26
CA VAL A 29 2.90 6.44 -6.25
C VAL A 29 1.78 6.85 -7.19
N GLU A 30 2.02 6.70 -8.49
CA GLU A 30 0.98 6.91 -9.49
C GLU A 30 -0.19 5.94 -9.30
N TRP A 31 -1.39 6.51 -9.27
CA TRP A 31 -2.64 5.81 -9.42
C TRP A 31 -3.41 6.41 -10.59
N LYS A 32 -3.91 5.55 -11.48
CA LYS A 32 -4.48 5.96 -12.77
C LYS A 32 -5.97 5.71 -12.75
N LEU A 33 -6.74 6.80 -12.84
CA LEU A 33 -8.19 6.77 -13.03
C LEU A 33 -8.51 6.93 -14.51
N GLN A 34 -9.40 6.11 -15.06
CA GLN A 34 -9.89 6.33 -16.43
C GLN A 34 -10.79 7.56 -16.46
N GLN A 35 -10.59 8.42 -17.45
CA GLN A 35 -11.31 9.70 -17.54
C GLN A 35 -12.84 9.56 -17.52
N LYS A 36 -13.38 8.46 -18.06
CA LYS A 36 -14.83 8.18 -18.05
C LYS A 36 -15.44 8.00 -16.64
N TYR A 37 -14.62 7.82 -15.62
CA TYR A 37 -15.04 7.70 -14.22
C TYR A 37 -14.83 9.00 -13.42
N ILE A 38 -14.35 10.06 -14.06
CA ILE A 38 -14.26 11.37 -13.43
C ILE A 38 -15.65 11.98 -13.42
N ASP A 39 -16.13 12.39 -12.24
CA ASP A 39 -17.36 13.16 -12.16
C ASP A 39 -17.14 14.55 -12.77
N VAL A 40 -17.87 14.83 -13.84
CA VAL A 40 -17.80 16.11 -14.56
C VAL A 40 -18.31 17.30 -13.74
N ASN A 41 -19.05 17.03 -12.65
CA ASN A 41 -19.55 18.06 -11.74
C ASN A 41 -18.57 18.38 -10.61
N GLU A 42 -17.53 17.56 -10.42
CA GLU A 42 -16.51 17.80 -9.41
C GLU A 42 -15.24 18.40 -10.03
N PRO A 43 -14.62 19.40 -9.41
CA PRO A 43 -13.37 19.94 -9.88
C PRO A 43 -12.27 18.90 -9.72
N VAL A 44 -11.51 18.67 -10.80
CA VAL A 44 -10.32 17.83 -10.74
C VAL A 44 -9.27 18.51 -9.83
N PRO A 45 -8.72 17.82 -8.81
CA PRO A 45 -7.73 18.41 -7.92
C PRO A 45 -6.49 18.90 -8.68
N ALA A 46 -5.92 20.03 -8.27
CA ALA A 46 -4.82 20.70 -8.98
C ALA A 46 -3.54 19.85 -9.15
N HIS A 47 -3.34 18.83 -8.31
CA HIS A 47 -2.19 17.94 -8.37
C HIS A 47 -2.38 16.76 -9.34
N VAL A 48 -3.56 16.61 -9.92
CA VAL A 48 -3.88 15.52 -10.85
C VAL A 48 -3.40 15.89 -12.25
N GLN A 49 -2.63 15.00 -12.87
CA GLN A 49 -2.14 15.19 -14.23
C GLN A 49 -3.06 14.48 -15.22
N MET A 50 -3.55 15.21 -16.22
CA MET A 50 -4.40 14.64 -17.27
C MET A 50 -3.54 14.11 -18.42
N ASP A 51 -3.60 12.79 -18.67
CA ASP A 51 -3.03 12.14 -19.84
C ASP A 51 -4.16 11.90 -20.84
N ASN A 52 -4.35 12.85 -21.75
CA ASN A 52 -5.45 12.82 -22.72
C ASN A 52 -5.27 11.75 -23.81
N ASP A 53 -4.03 11.42 -24.16
CA ASP A 53 -3.72 10.39 -25.16
C ASP A 53 -4.15 9.01 -24.67
N ARG A 54 -3.85 8.70 -23.39
CA ARG A 54 -4.23 7.43 -22.76
C ARG A 54 -5.59 7.49 -22.06
N LYS A 55 -6.23 8.65 -22.05
CA LYS A 55 -7.51 8.93 -21.38
C LYS A 55 -7.47 8.57 -19.88
N TRP A 56 -6.40 9.01 -19.20
CA TRP A 56 -6.21 8.83 -17.77
C TRP A 56 -6.13 10.18 -17.03
N ALA A 57 -6.57 10.16 -15.78
CA ALA A 57 -6.18 11.12 -14.75
C ALA A 57 -5.19 10.42 -13.81
N VAL A 58 -3.98 10.96 -13.70
CA VAL A 58 -2.89 10.41 -12.90
C VAL A 58 -2.85 11.14 -11.57
N TYR A 59 -3.18 10.41 -10.51
CA TYR A 59 -3.10 10.85 -9.14
C TYR A 59 -1.76 10.39 -8.54
N GLN A 60 -1.23 11.20 -7.63
CA GLN A 60 -0.13 10.81 -6.79
C GLN A 60 -0.70 10.42 -5.42
N ARG A 61 -0.65 9.13 -5.06
CA ARG A 61 -1.05 8.67 -3.73
C ARG A 61 0.17 8.50 -2.85
N TYR A 62 0.10 9.02 -1.64
CA TYR A 62 1.09 8.73 -0.61
C TYR A 62 1.01 7.25 -0.23
N CYS A 63 2.16 6.59 -0.15
CA CYS A 63 2.32 5.22 0.31
C CYS A 63 3.53 5.15 1.22
N HIS A 64 3.39 4.38 2.30
CA HIS A 64 4.49 3.98 3.15
C HIS A 64 4.83 2.52 2.85
N VAL A 65 6.08 2.24 2.47
CA VAL A 65 6.60 0.88 2.30
C VAL A 65 7.37 0.49 3.55
N TYR A 66 6.98 -0.64 4.12
CA TYR A 66 7.40 -1.04 5.46
C TYR A 66 8.72 -1.81 5.41
N LYS A 67 9.58 -1.57 6.39
CA LYS A 67 10.80 -2.37 6.59
C LYS A 67 10.52 -3.61 7.41
N ASP A 68 11.49 -4.53 7.40
CA ASP A 68 11.49 -5.69 8.29
C ASP A 68 11.18 -5.28 9.75
N LEU A 69 10.33 -6.09 10.40
CA LEU A 69 9.82 -5.92 11.77
C LEU A 69 8.92 -4.71 12.06
N GLU A 70 8.79 -3.75 11.15
CA GLU A 70 8.04 -2.51 11.40
C GLU A 70 6.55 -2.76 11.63
N LEU A 71 5.93 -3.60 10.80
CA LEU A 71 4.51 -3.94 10.91
C LEU A 71 4.23 -4.73 12.20
N GLU A 72 5.09 -5.67 12.56
CA GLU A 72 4.95 -6.43 13.81
C GLU A 72 5.03 -5.52 15.02
N MET A 73 5.93 -4.53 15.01
CA MET A 73 6.03 -3.53 16.06
C MET A 73 4.76 -2.70 16.20
N LEU A 74 4.10 -2.33 15.09
CA LEU A 74 2.82 -1.62 15.12
C LEU A 74 1.70 -2.50 15.68
N VAL A 75 1.63 -3.77 15.25
CA VAL A 75 0.60 -4.71 15.77
C VAL A 75 0.76 -4.92 17.28
N ARG A 76 1.98 -5.01 17.79
CA ARG A 76 2.26 -5.16 19.24
C ARG A 76 1.77 -3.98 20.08
N GLN A 77 1.54 -2.82 19.48
CA GLN A 77 0.99 -1.65 20.20
C GLN A 77 -0.53 -1.76 20.42
N VAL A 78 -1.21 -2.70 19.75
CA VAL A 78 -2.66 -2.88 19.84
C VAL A 78 -3.00 -3.98 20.85
N PRO A 79 -3.61 -3.65 22.00
CA PRO A 79 -3.99 -4.66 22.99
C PRO A 79 -4.98 -5.69 22.42
N GLY A 80 -4.81 -6.95 22.80
CA GLY A 80 -5.68 -8.03 22.33
C GLY A 80 -5.34 -8.58 20.94
N LEU A 81 -4.23 -8.14 20.34
CA LEU A 81 -3.71 -8.71 19.09
C LEU A 81 -2.33 -9.34 19.28
N VAL A 82 -2.09 -10.47 18.60
CA VAL A 82 -0.78 -11.12 18.53
C VAL A 82 -0.45 -11.48 17.10
N VAL A 83 0.82 -11.29 16.71
CA VAL A 83 1.33 -11.74 15.41
C VAL A 83 1.59 -13.24 15.50
N ALA A 84 0.85 -14.03 14.71
CA ALA A 84 0.98 -15.48 14.66
C ALA A 84 1.97 -15.94 13.59
N LYS A 85 2.10 -15.20 12.48
CA LYS A 85 3.01 -15.53 11.37
C LYS A 85 3.42 -14.28 10.61
N VAL A 86 4.66 -14.25 10.12
CA VAL A 86 5.21 -13.21 9.25
C VAL A 86 5.85 -13.90 8.05
N GLU A 87 5.56 -13.40 6.84
CA GLU A 87 6.10 -13.91 5.58
C GLU A 87 6.39 -12.75 4.63
N MET A 88 7.38 -12.93 3.76
CA MET A 88 7.61 -12.04 2.61
C MET A 88 7.10 -12.71 1.35
N MET A 89 6.21 -12.05 0.61
CA MET A 89 5.69 -12.56 -0.67
C MET A 89 5.67 -11.47 -1.74
N ARG A 90 6.50 -11.64 -2.78
CA ARG A 90 6.59 -10.74 -3.94
C ARG A 90 6.71 -9.26 -3.55
N SER A 91 7.70 -8.92 -2.73
CA SER A 91 7.92 -7.56 -2.20
C SER A 91 6.76 -7.02 -1.33
N ASN A 92 6.07 -7.90 -0.61
CA ASN A 92 5.09 -7.54 0.41
C ASN A 92 5.39 -8.26 1.71
N TRP A 93 5.28 -7.54 2.81
CA TRP A 93 5.16 -8.12 4.14
C TRP A 93 3.73 -8.63 4.34
N CYS A 94 3.61 -9.89 4.75
CA CYS A 94 2.36 -10.60 4.97
C CYS A 94 2.31 -11.09 6.42
N LEU A 95 1.39 -10.56 7.22
CA LEU A 95 1.21 -10.93 8.62
C LEU A 95 -0.11 -11.69 8.81
N THR A 96 -0.06 -12.79 9.54
CA THR A 96 -1.25 -13.41 10.14
C THR A 96 -1.34 -12.97 11.59
N ILE A 97 -2.44 -12.32 11.97
CA ILE A 97 -2.66 -11.74 13.29
C ILE A 97 -3.88 -12.41 13.92
N GLN A 98 -3.80 -12.75 15.20
CA GLN A 98 -4.89 -13.36 15.96
C GLN A 98 -5.38 -12.40 17.05
N ARG A 99 -6.69 -12.40 17.29
CA ARG A 99 -7.29 -11.78 18.47
C ARG A 99 -7.16 -12.72 19.67
N VAL A 100 -6.65 -12.20 20.78
CA VAL A 100 -6.53 -12.89 22.08
C VAL A 100 -7.48 -12.32 23.12
#